data_AF-A0A8C0BKH6-F1
#
_entry.id   AF-A0A8C0BKH6-F1
#
_cell.length_a   1.000
_cell.length_b   1.000
_cell.length_c   1.000
_cell.angle_alpha   90.00
_cell.angle_beta   90.00
_cell.angle_gamma   90.00
#
_symmetry.space_group_name_H-M   'P 1'
#
loop_
_entity.id
_entity.type
_entity.pdbx_description
1 polymer ?
#
loop_
_entity_poly.entity_id
_entity_poly.type
_entity_poly.pdbx_seq_one_letter_code
_entity_poly.pdbx_strand_id
1 'polypeptide(L)' 'MSTKAMKILFLLLLLLPTVSQAAAGFVKSPGPFIRCGYRGTFCFPGACPRGNTHLGICRSGQSCCKWL' A
#
# COMPACT_ATOMS: atom_id res chain seq x y z
N MET A 1 17.87 -36.62 -28.27
CA MET A 1 17.29 -35.64 -27.34
C MET A 1 17.12 -36.30 -25.97
N SER A 2 17.81 -35.78 -24.95
CA SER A 2 18.01 -36.47 -23.66
C SER A 2 16.88 -36.16 -22.67
N THR A 3 16.05 -37.16 -22.36
CA THR A 3 14.86 -37.11 -21.50
C THR A 3 15.13 -36.64 -20.06
N LYS A 4 16.38 -36.64 -19.62
CA LYS A 4 16.81 -36.12 -18.31
C LYS A 4 16.66 -34.61 -18.20
N ALA A 5 16.88 -33.88 -19.30
CA ALA A 5 16.88 -32.41 -19.31
C ALA A 5 15.46 -31.83 -19.10
N MET A 6 14.43 -32.43 -19.73
CA MET A 6 13.04 -31.98 -19.57
C MET A 6 12.53 -32.14 -18.14
N LYS A 7 12.90 -33.23 -17.48
CA LYS A 7 12.45 -33.53 -16.11
C LYS A 7 13.05 -32.57 -15.08
N ILE A 8 14.30 -32.15 -15.30
CA ILE A 8 14.99 -31.13 -14.49
C ILE A 8 14.36 -29.75 -14.70
N LEU A 9 14.08 -29.37 -15.95
CA LEU A 9 13.44 -28.10 -16.26
C LEU A 9 12.04 -27.99 -15.62
N PHE A 10 11.29 -29.09 -15.62
CA PHE A 10 9.96 -29.17 -15.02
C PHE A 10 10.01 -29.06 -13.48
N LEU A 11 11.01 -29.69 -12.84
CA LEU A 11 11.24 -29.58 -11.40
C LEU A 11 11.60 -28.15 -10.99
N LEU A 12 12.49 -27.48 -11.73
CA LEU A 12 12.80 -26.08 -11.47
C LEU A 12 11.55 -25.18 -11.61
N LEU A 13 10.75 -25.36 -12.66
CA LEU A 13 9.54 -24.54 -12.88
C LEU A 13 8.51 -24.64 -11.73
N LEU A 14 8.38 -25.80 -11.12
CA LEU A 14 7.45 -26.06 -10.00
C LEU A 14 7.87 -25.44 -8.67
N LEU A 15 9.17 -25.21 -8.47
CA LEU A 15 9.73 -24.65 -7.23
C LEU A 15 9.73 -23.12 -7.19
N LEU A 16 9.66 -22.46 -8.36
CA LEU A 16 9.72 -20.99 -8.46
C LEU A 16 8.52 -20.19 -7.91
N PRO A 17 7.26 -20.67 -7.85
CA PRO A 17 6.14 -19.77 -7.54
C PRO A 17 5.98 -19.43 -6.06
N THR A 18 6.82 -19.94 -5.16
CA THR A 18 6.68 -19.74 -3.71
C THR A 18 7.33 -18.44 -3.19
N VAL A 19 8.17 -17.78 -3.99
CA VAL A 19 8.93 -16.59 -3.51
C VAL A 19 8.20 -15.27 -3.82
N SER A 20 7.24 -15.24 -4.76
CA SER A 20 6.67 -13.98 -5.26
C SER A 20 5.39 -13.49 -4.56
N GLN A 21 4.82 -14.23 -3.60
CA GLN A 21 3.59 -13.79 -2.93
C GLN A 21 3.81 -12.80 -1.77
N ALA A 22 5.06 -12.56 -1.33
CA ALA A 22 5.35 -11.68 -0.20
C ALA A 22 5.22 -10.17 -0.50
N ALA A 23 5.01 -9.75 -1.76
CA ALA A 23 4.86 -8.34 -2.12
C ALA A 23 3.38 -7.88 -2.21
N ALA A 24 2.41 -8.80 -2.27
CA ALA A 24 0.98 -8.45 -2.35
C ALA A 24 0.39 -7.97 -1.02
N GLY A 25 1.17 -7.99 0.08
CA GLY A 25 0.75 -7.54 1.41
C GLY A 25 0.97 -6.06 1.70
N PHE A 26 1.61 -5.30 0.80
CA PHE A 26 1.98 -3.89 1.05
C PHE A 26 1.28 -2.87 0.15
N VAL A 27 0.20 -3.25 -0.55
CA VAL A 27 -0.78 -2.23 -0.92
C VAL A 27 -1.43 -1.82 0.39
N LYS A 28 -0.86 -0.80 1.01
CA LYS A 28 -1.40 -0.07 2.15
C LYS A 28 -2.81 0.28 1.74
N SER A 29 -3.77 -0.56 2.13
CA SER A 29 -5.18 -0.37 1.85
C SER A 29 -5.43 1.09 2.19
N PRO A 30 -5.85 1.95 1.24
CA PRO A 30 -6.12 3.33 1.55
C PRO A 30 -7.15 3.27 2.66
N GLY A 31 -6.69 3.46 3.90
CA GLY A 31 -7.52 3.34 5.09
C GLY A 31 -8.78 4.13 4.83
N PRO A 32 -9.95 3.59 5.22
CA PRO A 32 -11.26 3.92 4.65
C PRO A 32 -11.28 5.38 4.28
N PHE A 33 -11.23 5.71 2.98
CA PHE A 33 -10.97 7.07 2.48
C PHE A 33 -11.70 8.07 3.35
N ILE A 34 -11.03 8.58 4.39
CA ILE A 34 -11.69 9.47 5.31
C ILE A 34 -11.89 10.68 4.43
N ARG A 35 -13.17 10.98 4.13
CA ARG A 35 -13.51 12.18 3.39
C ARG A 35 -13.06 13.33 4.25
N CYS A 36 -11.83 13.78 4.01
CA CYS A 36 -11.26 14.90 4.69
C CYS A 36 -12.11 16.13 4.35
N GLY A 37 -12.45 16.93 5.36
CA GLY A 37 -13.52 17.93 5.26
C GLY A 37 -14.83 17.50 5.92
N TYR A 38 -14.89 16.32 6.58
CA TYR A 38 -16.03 15.87 7.38
C TYR A 38 -15.60 15.56 8.83
N ARG A 39 -16.51 15.70 9.80
CA ARG A 39 -16.26 15.44 11.25
C ARG A 39 -15.05 16.19 11.85
N GLY A 40 -14.90 17.48 11.52
CA GLY A 40 -13.81 18.29 12.08
C GLY A 40 -12.43 17.94 11.52
N THR A 41 -12.39 17.38 10.30
CA THR A 41 -11.15 17.23 9.54
C THR A 41 -11.04 18.31 8.46
N PHE A 42 -9.83 18.69 8.09
CA PHE A 42 -9.55 19.67 7.04
C PHE A 42 -8.28 19.29 6.27
N CYS A 43 -8.20 19.72 5.00
CA CYS A 43 -7.00 19.56 4.20
C CYS A 43 -6.08 20.76 4.40
N PHE A 44 -4.79 20.50 4.64
CA PHE A 44 -3.77 21.52 4.85
C PHE A 44 -2.59 21.29 3.90
N PRO A 45 -2.10 22.34 3.20
CA PRO A 45 -0.91 22.21 2.37
C PRO A 45 0.33 21.99 3.26
N GLY A 46 1.05 20.89 3.05
CA GLY A 46 2.22 20.54 3.86
C GLY A 46 1.86 19.76 5.13
N ALA A 47 2.59 19.96 6.23
CA ALA A 47 2.37 19.26 7.50
C ALA A 47 1.22 19.88 8.29
N CYS A 48 0.52 19.06 9.10
CA CYS A 48 -0.57 19.56 9.94
C CYS A 48 -0.08 20.64 10.93
N PRO A 49 -0.91 21.66 11.23
CA PRO A 49 -0.60 22.64 12.26
C PRO A 49 -0.34 21.96 13.62
N ARG A 50 0.43 22.63 14.49
CA ARG A 50 0.70 22.10 15.84
C ARG A 50 -0.61 21.92 16.59
N GLY A 51 -0.76 20.78 17.26
CA GLY A 51 -1.99 20.43 17.98
C GLY A 51 -3.05 19.77 17.10
N ASN A 52 -2.76 19.45 15.84
CA ASN A 52 -3.66 18.67 14.98
C ASN A 52 -3.11 17.28 14.71
N THR A 53 -4.00 16.28 14.59
CA THR A 53 -3.60 14.91 14.26
C THR A 53 -3.58 14.71 12.74
N HIS A 54 -2.48 14.18 12.21
CA HIS A 54 -2.39 13.77 10.81
C HIS A 54 -3.09 12.42 10.60
N LEU A 55 -4.06 12.39 9.71
CA LEU A 55 -4.88 11.21 9.42
C LEU A 55 -4.56 10.54 8.08
N GLY A 56 -3.93 11.25 7.15
CA GLY A 56 -3.66 10.75 5.80
C GLY A 56 -3.53 11.88 4.78
N ILE A 57 -3.75 11.57 3.50
CA ILE A 57 -3.61 12.53 2.39
C ILE A 57 -4.96 12.73 1.69
N CYS A 58 -5.31 13.99 1.41
CA CYS A 58 -6.48 14.39 0.65
C CYS A 58 -6.32 14.08 -0.85
N ARG A 59 -7.43 14.05 -1.61
CA ARG A 59 -7.37 13.84 -3.08
C ARG A 59 -6.49 14.84 -3.82
N SER A 60 -6.32 16.04 -3.26
CA SER A 60 -5.46 17.11 -3.78
C SER A 60 -3.97 16.93 -3.45
N GLY A 61 -3.56 15.86 -2.76
CA GLY A 61 -2.18 15.64 -2.30
C GLY A 61 -1.82 16.40 -1.02
N GLN A 62 -2.79 17.08 -0.40
CA GLN A 62 -2.62 17.82 0.86
C GLN A 62 -2.71 16.88 2.07
N SER A 63 -2.20 17.28 3.23
CA SER A 63 -2.36 16.51 4.46
C SER A 63 -3.78 16.63 5.00
N CYS A 64 -4.37 15.52 5.41
CA CYS A 64 -5.63 15.49 6.13
C CYS A 64 -5.38 15.61 7.63
N CYS A 65 -5.86 16.70 8.23
CA CYS A 65 -5.66 17.04 9.63
C CYS A 65 -6.98 17.01 10.39
N LYS A 66 -6.96 16.55 11.66
CA LYS A 66 -8.11 16.59 12.57
C LYS A 66 -7.89 17.65 13.65
N TRP A 67 -8.91 18.44 13.94
CA TRP A 67 -8.94 19.26 15.16
C TRP A 67 -8.92 18.34 16.40
N LEU A 68 -7.97 18.57 17.30
CA LEU A 68 -7.97 17.98 18.65
C LEU A 68 -8.87 18.81 19.56
#